data_AF-A0A510E784-F1
#
_entry.id   AF-A0A510E784-F1
#
_cell.length_a   1.000
_cell.length_b   1.000
_cell.length_c   1.000
_cell.angle_alpha   90.00
_cell.angle_beta   90.00
_cell.angle_gamma   90.00
#
_symmetry.space_group_name_H-M   'P 1'
#
loop_
_entity.id
_entity.type
_entity.pdbx_description
1 polymer ?
#
loop_
_entity_poly.entity_id
_entity_poly.type
_entity_poly.pdbx_seq_one_letter_code
_entity_poly.pdbx_strand_id
1 'polypeptide(L)'
;MRKITLTSHFKVQTGYLTWNELSIAIKSWDEKLSLRVRNLDLELENEEIREIVNKVKKIDLGIRESQPKVSNEISEFCFSFPNIEVKLLVDWTSQDTKCLINGKDAFLSRLSCFGVECTSLGIMFSRDVQFLIFSLNERRAFLHILVLDINSFINEIIFYKLNKKFKVAD
;
A
#
# COMPACT_ATOMS: atom_id res chain seq x y z
N MET A 1 -4.46 -17.20 39.22
CA MET A 1 -4.10 -17.53 37.83
C MET A 1 -4.08 -16.24 37.02
N ARG A 2 -2.93 -15.83 36.48
CA ARG A 2 -2.82 -14.69 35.55
C ARG A 2 -3.23 -15.17 34.16
N LYS A 3 -4.30 -14.60 33.62
CA LYS A 3 -4.72 -14.80 32.24
C LYS A 3 -3.99 -13.75 31.40
N ILE A 4 -2.91 -14.16 30.74
CA ILE A 4 -2.27 -13.35 29.70
C ILE A 4 -3.09 -13.57 28.44
N THR A 5 -3.78 -12.53 27.98
CA THR A 5 -4.44 -12.52 26.69
C THR A 5 -3.58 -11.69 25.75
N LEU A 6 -2.72 -12.37 24.98
CA LEU A 6 -2.12 -11.79 23.79
C LEU A 6 -3.19 -11.79 22.71
N THR A 7 -3.82 -10.65 22.52
CA THR A 7 -4.65 -10.39 21.36
C THR A 7 -3.84 -9.45 20.48
N SER A 8 -3.25 -9.97 19.40
CA SER A 8 -2.70 -9.14 18.33
C SER A 8 -3.87 -8.40 17.69
N HIS A 9 -4.08 -7.16 18.12
CA HIS A 9 -5.05 -6.27 17.53
C HIS A 9 -4.47 -5.72 16.22
N PHE A 10 -4.77 -6.37 15.10
CA PHE A 10 -4.74 -5.66 13.82
C PHE A 10 -5.88 -4.64 13.85
N LYS A 11 -5.50 -3.40 14.17
CA LYS A 11 -6.40 -2.26 14.29
C LYS A 11 -6.66 -1.76 12.88
N VAL A 12 -7.88 -1.93 12.38
CA VAL A 12 -8.36 -1.27 11.15
C VAL A 12 -8.25 0.24 11.35
N GLN A 13 -7.24 0.86 10.75
CA GLN A 13 -7.08 2.32 10.71
C GLN A 13 -7.70 2.84 9.40
N THR A 14 -8.78 3.61 9.52
CA THR A 14 -9.42 4.27 8.39
C THR A 14 -8.68 5.56 8.06
N GLY A 15 -8.30 5.74 6.79
CA GLY A 15 -7.83 7.01 6.24
C GLY A 15 -8.94 7.68 5.44
N TYR A 16 -9.15 8.99 5.61
CA TYR A 16 -10.16 9.75 4.88
C TYR A 16 -9.52 10.88 4.07
N LEU A 17 -9.88 10.96 2.79
CA LEU A 17 -9.73 12.18 1.99
C LEU A 17 -11.13 12.67 1.62
N THR A 18 -11.40 13.95 1.89
CA THR A 18 -12.61 14.65 1.46
C THR A 18 -12.25 15.65 0.38
N TRP A 19 -12.69 15.39 -0.85
CA TRP A 19 -12.91 16.43 -1.86
C TRP A 19 -14.40 16.73 -1.89
N ASN A 20 -14.80 17.96 -2.21
CA ASN A 20 -16.15 18.50 -1.96
C ASN A 20 -17.35 17.67 -2.49
N GLU A 21 -17.14 16.60 -3.27
CA GLU A 21 -18.16 15.58 -3.57
C GLU A 21 -17.65 14.13 -3.64
N LEU A 22 -16.42 13.82 -3.22
CA LEU A 22 -15.85 12.47 -3.31
C LEU A 22 -15.09 12.12 -2.02
N SER A 23 -15.69 11.25 -1.20
CA SER A 23 -15.04 10.63 -0.05
C SER A 23 -14.41 9.31 -0.50
N ILE A 24 -13.12 9.15 -0.27
CA ILE A 24 -12.43 7.87 -0.42
C ILE A 24 -11.97 7.41 0.96
N ALA A 25 -12.44 6.25 1.39
CA ALA A 25 -11.98 5.60 2.61
C ALA A 25 -11.39 4.23 2.30
N ILE A 26 -10.16 3.98 2.77
CA ILE A 26 -9.62 2.62 2.80
C ILE A 26 -10.16 1.93 4.05
N LYS A 27 -10.81 0.79 3.86
CA LYS A 27 -11.26 -0.07 4.96
C LYS A 27 -10.20 -1.09 5.35
N SER A 28 -9.48 -1.64 4.38
CA SER A 28 -8.41 -2.63 4.59
C SER A 28 -7.61 -2.84 3.32
N TRP A 29 -6.35 -3.26 3.46
CA TRP A 29 -5.57 -3.85 2.38
C TRP A 29 -4.67 -4.93 2.95
N ASP A 30 -5.02 -6.18 2.63
CA ASP A 30 -4.21 -7.36 2.93
C ASP A 30 -3.97 -8.07 1.58
N GLU A 31 -5.04 -8.65 1.02
CA GLU A 31 -5.10 -9.25 -0.33
C GLU A 31 -6.06 -8.51 -1.26
N LYS A 32 -7.00 -7.77 -0.67
CA LYS A 32 -7.99 -6.93 -1.36
C LYS A 32 -7.95 -5.53 -0.79
N LEU A 33 -7.94 -4.54 -1.68
CA LEU A 33 -8.09 -3.14 -1.36
C LEU A 33 -9.58 -2.80 -1.31
N SER A 34 -10.08 -2.54 -0.11
CA SER A 34 -11.47 -2.12 0.09
C SER A 34 -11.55 -0.60 0.14
N LEU A 35 -12.21 -0.01 -0.84
CA LEU A 35 -12.41 1.44 -1.00
C LEU A 35 -13.89 1.76 -0.86
N ARG A 36 -14.23 2.80 -0.12
CA ARG A 36 -15.54 3.44 -0.23
C ARG A 36 -15.39 4.69 -1.07
N VAL A 37 -16.05 4.76 -2.22
CA VAL A 37 -16.11 5.96 -3.07
C VAL A 37 -17.52 6.53 -3.01
N ARG A 38 -17.70 7.70 -2.37
CA ARG A 38 -19.03 8.25 -2.02
C ARG A 38 -19.84 7.23 -1.19
N ASN A 39 -20.82 6.58 -1.80
CA ASN A 39 -21.72 5.58 -1.20
C ASN A 39 -21.53 4.17 -1.81
N LEU A 40 -20.49 3.97 -2.62
CA LEU A 40 -20.20 2.68 -3.25
C LEU A 40 -19.02 2.03 -2.55
N ASP A 41 -19.25 0.85 -1.99
CA ASP A 41 -18.19 -0.01 -1.47
C ASP A 41 -17.62 -0.83 -2.64
N LEU A 42 -16.31 -0.71 -2.86
CA LEU A 42 -15.54 -1.35 -3.91
C LEU A 42 -14.45 -2.20 -3.29
N GLU A 43 -14.28 -3.42 -3.79
CA GLU A 43 -13.18 -4.30 -3.40
C GLU A 43 -12.35 -4.61 -4.64
N LEU A 44 -11.04 -4.40 -4.56
CA LEU A 44 -10.10 -4.66 -5.64
C LEU A 44 -9.08 -5.71 -5.21
N GLU A 45 -8.95 -6.78 -5.96
CA GLU A 45 -7.90 -7.78 -5.71
C GLU A 45 -6.52 -7.26 -6.18
N ASN A 46 -5.42 -7.78 -5.63
CA ASN A 46 -4.07 -7.34 -6.00
C ASN A 46 -3.80 -7.36 -7.52
N GLU A 47 -4.34 -8.34 -8.25
CA GLU A 47 -4.23 -8.42 -9.71
C GLU A 47 -5.00 -7.29 -10.41
N GLU A 48 -6.22 -6.99 -9.96
CA GLU A 48 -7.03 -5.89 -10.48
C GLU A 48 -6.34 -4.54 -10.26
N ILE A 49 -5.72 -4.36 -9.08
CA ILE A 49 -4.93 -3.17 -8.76
C ILE A 49 -3.76 -3.03 -9.74
N ARG A 50 -3.00 -4.11 -9.99
CA ARG A 50 -1.89 -4.09 -10.95
C ARG A 50 -2.35 -3.72 -12.36
N GLU A 51 -3.46 -4.27 -12.82
CA GLU A 51 -4.03 -3.94 -14.13
C GLU A 51 -4.43 -2.47 -14.23
N ILE A 52 -5.05 -1.93 -13.18
CA ILE A 52 -5.46 -0.52 -13.11
C ILE A 52 -4.23 0.40 -13.08
N VAL A 53 -3.25 0.13 -12.22
CA VAL A 53 -2.02 0.92 -12.10
C VAL A 53 -1.24 0.97 -13.43
N ASN A 54 -1.33 -0.07 -14.26
CA ASN A 54 -0.71 -0.08 -15.59
C ASN A 54 -1.39 0.83 -16.62
N LYS A 55 -2.68 1.15 -16.44
CA LYS A 55 -3.45 2.02 -17.34
C LYS A 55 -3.46 3.48 -16.91
N VAL A 56 -3.21 3.72 -15.63
CA VAL A 56 -3.28 5.05 -15.02
C VAL A 56 -2.05 5.87 -15.38
N LYS A 57 -2.27 7.15 -15.68
CA LYS A 57 -1.18 8.09 -15.89
C LYS A 57 -0.35 8.20 -14.61
N LYS A 58 0.96 7.96 -14.73
CA LYS A 58 1.90 7.92 -13.61
C LYS A 58 3.09 8.85 -13.82
N ILE A 59 3.52 9.49 -12.74
CA ILE A 59 4.78 10.21 -12.63
C ILE A 59 5.73 9.33 -11.82
N ASP A 60 6.87 8.99 -12.42
CA ASP A 60 7.91 8.22 -11.76
C ASP A 60 8.80 9.16 -10.93
N LEU A 61 8.82 8.98 -9.59
CA LEU A 61 9.72 9.74 -8.70
C LEU A 61 11.10 9.09 -8.57
N GLY A 62 11.29 7.93 -9.19
CA GLY A 62 12.54 7.18 -9.23
C GLY A 62 12.65 6.10 -8.16
N ILE A 63 13.81 5.45 -8.16
CA ILE A 63 14.17 4.38 -7.25
C ILE A 63 15.19 4.90 -6.23
N ARG A 64 15.05 4.46 -4.98
CA ARG A 64 16.00 4.69 -3.90
C ARG A 64 16.37 3.37 -3.22
N GLU A 65 17.63 3.26 -2.83
CA GLU A 65 18.15 2.15 -2.03
C GLU A 65 18.34 2.60 -0.58
N SER A 66 18.07 1.69 0.36
CA SER A 66 18.40 1.84 1.77
C SER A 66 19.06 0.57 2.27
N GLN A 67 20.09 0.74 3.10
CA GLN A 67 20.61 -0.32 3.95
C GLN A 67 19.82 -0.35 5.27
N PRO A 68 19.67 -1.52 5.91
CA PRO A 68 18.91 -1.65 7.14
C PRO A 68 19.71 -1.10 8.33
N LYS A 69 19.00 -0.41 9.22
CA LYS A 69 19.42 -0.24 10.61
C LYS A 69 18.75 -1.33 11.43
N VAL A 70 19.54 -2.23 12.00
CA VAL A 70 19.04 -3.40 12.72
C VAL A 70 18.97 -3.11 14.22
N SER A 71 17.81 -3.34 14.83
CA SER A 71 17.61 -3.26 16.28
C SER A 71 16.63 -4.34 16.72
N ASN A 72 17.07 -5.24 17.61
CA ASN A 72 16.24 -6.29 18.20
C ASN A 72 15.36 -7.02 17.16
N GLU A 73 16.02 -7.63 16.15
CA GLU A 73 15.40 -8.40 15.06
C GLU A 73 14.57 -7.60 14.04
N ILE A 74 14.30 -6.32 14.31
CA ILE A 74 13.63 -5.42 13.38
C ILE A 74 14.67 -4.71 12.51
N SER A 75 14.47 -4.77 11.20
CA SER A 75 15.23 -3.98 10.23
C SER A 75 14.46 -2.73 9.83
N GLU A 76 15.06 -1.57 10.03
CA GLU A 76 14.55 -0.28 9.56
C GLU A 76 15.26 0.14 8.27
N PHE A 77 14.48 0.36 7.21
CA PHE A 77 14.93 0.95 5.96
C PHE A 77 14.34 2.36 5.82
N CYS A 78 15.19 3.34 5.47
CA CYS A 78 14.80 4.74 5.33
C CYS A 78 15.04 5.23 3.91
N PHE A 79 14.03 5.82 3.30
CA PHE A 79 14.09 6.38 1.96
C PHE A 79 13.69 7.85 2.00
N SER A 80 14.48 8.70 1.35
CA SER A 80 14.22 10.14 1.28
C SER A 80 14.03 10.58 -0.17
N PHE A 81 12.87 11.16 -0.45
CA PHE A 81 12.49 11.81 -1.69
C PHE A 81 12.16 13.29 -1.41
N PRO A 82 12.12 14.17 -2.43
CA PRO A 82 11.67 15.54 -2.23
C PRO A 82 10.27 15.57 -1.59
N ASN A 83 10.17 16.07 -0.36
CA ASN A 83 8.95 16.19 0.45
C ASN A 83 8.32 14.88 0.97
N ILE A 84 8.99 13.74 0.80
CA ILE A 84 8.49 12.44 1.25
C ILE A 84 9.63 11.67 1.93
N GLU A 85 9.46 11.39 3.21
CA GLU A 85 10.27 10.43 3.97
C GLU A 85 9.48 9.14 4.13
N VAL A 86 10.04 8.02 3.70
CA VAL A 86 9.44 6.69 3.86
C VAL A 86 10.32 5.85 4.76
N LYS A 87 9.73 5.26 5.80
CA LYS A 87 10.40 4.26 6.66
C LYS A 87 9.67 2.94 6.55
N LEU A 88 10.42 1.88 6.28
CA LEU A 88 9.92 0.50 6.28
C LEU A 88 10.54 -0.22 7.47
N LEU A 89 9.71 -0.74 8.35
CA LEU A 89 10.10 -1.57 9.48
C LEU A 89 9.70 -3.01 9.15
N VAL A 90 10.67 -3.91 9.21
CA VAL A 90 10.47 -5.33 8.89
C VAL A 90 10.85 -6.14 10.11
N ASP A 91 9.89 -6.88 10.65
CA ASP A 91 10.14 -7.93 11.63
C ASP A 91 10.29 -9.25 10.86
N TRP A 92 11.53 -9.73 10.76
CA TRP A 92 11.84 -10.96 10.03
C TRP A 92 11.31 -12.23 10.73
N THR A 93 11.10 -12.16 12.04
CA THR A 93 10.61 -13.29 12.85
C THR A 93 9.12 -13.50 12.64
N SER A 94 8.34 -12.40 12.68
CA SER A 94 6.89 -12.46 12.46
C SER A 94 6.48 -12.29 10.98
N GLN A 95 7.44 -11.94 10.11
CA GLN A 95 7.21 -11.52 8.72
C GLN A 95 6.22 -10.35 8.61
N ASP A 96 6.13 -9.53 9.66
CA ASP A 96 5.30 -8.35 9.68
C ASP A 96 6.05 -7.14 9.11
N THR A 97 5.31 -6.27 8.44
CA THR A 97 5.87 -5.03 7.88
C THR A 97 5.03 -3.84 8.17
N LYS A 98 5.71 -2.76 8.53
CA LYS A 98 5.11 -1.48 8.81
C LYS A 98 5.76 -0.40 7.95
N CYS A 99 4.96 0.34 7.19
CA CYS A 99 5.41 1.51 6.48
C CYS A 99 4.96 2.79 7.19
N LEU A 100 5.88 3.72 7.33
CA LEU A 100 5.62 5.09 7.77
C LEU A 100 5.96 6.04 6.64
N ILE A 101 5.06 6.95 6.28
CA ILE A 101 5.32 8.02 5.34
C ILE A 101 5.13 9.35 6.05
N ASN A 102 6.18 10.17 6.08
CA ASN A 102 6.24 11.41 6.86
C ASN A 102 5.77 11.19 8.31
N GLY A 103 6.16 10.06 8.90
CA GLY A 103 5.82 9.66 10.28
C GLY A 103 4.39 9.12 10.48
N LYS A 104 3.59 8.96 9.43
CA LYS A 104 2.22 8.40 9.49
C LYS A 104 2.16 6.99 8.94
N ASP A 105 1.34 6.14 9.55
CA ASP A 105 1.10 4.77 9.07
C ASP A 105 0.58 4.79 7.63
N ALA A 106 1.23 4.00 6.77
CA ALA A 106 0.82 3.78 5.39
C ALA A 106 0.36 2.34 5.18
N PHE A 107 -0.53 2.13 4.22
CA PHE A 107 -1.07 0.80 3.92
C PHE A 107 -0.08 0.03 3.05
N LEU A 108 0.26 -1.18 3.50
CA LEU A 108 1.10 -2.14 2.77
C LEU A 108 0.34 -3.45 2.58
N SER A 109 0.57 -4.10 1.45
CA SER A 109 0.28 -5.52 1.29
C SER A 109 1.26 -6.34 2.12
N ARG A 110 0.89 -7.60 2.40
CA ARG A 110 1.81 -8.57 2.97
C ARG A 110 3.06 -8.74 2.11
N LEU A 111 4.16 -9.10 2.77
CA LEU A 111 5.39 -9.50 2.09
C LEU A 111 5.17 -10.77 1.28
N SER A 112 5.52 -10.73 0.00
CA SER A 112 5.64 -11.89 -0.87
C SER A 112 7.12 -12.18 -1.10
N CYS A 113 7.61 -13.29 -0.55
CA CYS A 113 9.03 -13.67 -0.61
C CYS A 113 9.30 -14.78 -1.63
N PHE A 114 10.31 -14.59 -2.47
CA PHE A 114 10.82 -15.56 -3.43
C PHE A 114 12.31 -15.75 -3.19
N GLY A 115 12.68 -16.85 -2.53
CA GLY A 115 14.06 -17.06 -2.06
C GLY A 115 14.41 -16.06 -0.96
N VAL A 116 15.48 -15.28 -1.15
CA VAL A 116 15.97 -14.28 -0.19
C VAL A 116 15.40 -12.87 -0.43
N GLU A 117 14.64 -12.68 -1.50
CA GLU A 117 14.05 -11.39 -1.85
C GLU A 117 12.56 -11.40 -1.51
N CYS A 118 12.12 -10.36 -0.81
CA CYS A 118 10.73 -10.11 -0.49
C CYS A 118 10.25 -8.85 -1.19
N THR A 119 8.97 -8.85 -1.57
CA THR A 119 8.32 -7.71 -2.22
C THR A 119 7.05 -7.33 -1.47
N SER A 120 6.77 -6.04 -1.38
CA SER A 120 5.52 -5.51 -0.84
C SER A 120 5.06 -4.34 -1.68
N LEU A 121 3.75 -4.15 -1.77
CA LEU A 121 3.11 -3.04 -2.46
C LEU A 121 2.47 -2.13 -1.42
N GLY A 122 2.64 -0.82 -1.60
CA GLY A 122 2.03 0.19 -0.74
C GLY A 122 1.22 1.20 -1.52
N ILE A 123 0.31 1.88 -0.82
CA ILE A 123 -0.54 2.92 -1.38
C ILE A 123 -0.73 3.96 -0.31
N MET A 124 -0.49 5.20 -0.69
CA MET A 124 -0.79 6.34 0.15
C MET A 124 -1.72 7.27 -0.60
N PHE A 125 -2.83 7.60 0.06
CA PHE A 125 -3.77 8.59 -0.40
C PHE A 125 -3.43 9.93 0.24
N SER A 126 -2.97 10.88 -0.57
CA SER A 126 -2.71 12.27 -0.19
C SER A 126 -3.44 13.22 -1.15
N ARG A 127 -2.89 14.40 -1.49
CA ARG A 127 -3.41 15.17 -2.63
C ARG A 127 -3.39 14.34 -3.92
N ASP A 128 -2.42 13.44 -4.03
CA ASP A 128 -2.27 12.43 -5.09
C ASP A 128 -2.25 11.02 -4.50
N VAL A 129 -2.44 10.01 -5.35
CA VAL A 129 -2.28 8.59 -4.99
C VAL A 129 -0.84 8.17 -5.24
N GLN A 130 -0.14 7.71 -4.22
CA GLN A 130 1.23 7.22 -4.38
C GLN A 130 1.24 5.71 -4.28
N PHE A 131 1.71 5.05 -5.33
CA PHE A 131 1.94 3.62 -5.38
C PHE A 131 3.40 3.33 -5.10
N LEU A 132 3.65 2.47 -4.12
CA LEU A 132 4.97 2.16 -3.59
C LEU A 132 5.28 0.70 -3.92
N ILE A 133 6.43 0.44 -4.51
CA ILE A 133 6.90 -0.93 -4.75
C ILE A 133 8.18 -1.11 -3.96
N PHE A 134 8.12 -2.02 -2.98
CA PHE A 134 9.25 -2.42 -2.17
C PHE A 134 9.80 -3.74 -2.70
N SER A 135 11.12 -3.80 -2.86
CA SER A 135 11.89 -5.04 -3.03
C SER A 135 13.01 -5.03 -2.03
N LEU A 136 13.09 -6.03 -1.16
CA LEU A 136 14.01 -6.03 -0.03
C LEU A 136 14.55 -7.42 0.29
N ASN A 137 15.71 -7.43 0.92
CA ASN A 137 16.26 -8.58 1.62
C ASN A 137 16.89 -8.09 2.94
N GLU A 138 17.50 -9.00 3.70
CA GLU A 138 18.12 -8.68 4.99
C GLU A 138 19.25 -7.65 4.91
N ARG A 139 19.77 -7.31 3.72
CA ARG A 139 20.94 -6.43 3.53
C ARG A 139 20.59 -5.09 2.90
N ARG A 140 19.51 -5.02 2.12
CA ARG A 140 19.11 -3.81 1.40
C ARG A 140 17.64 -3.85 1.01
N ALA A 141 17.07 -2.66 0.85
CA ALA A 141 15.75 -2.47 0.29
C ALA A 141 15.79 -1.42 -0.80
N PHE A 142 14.99 -1.63 -1.83
CA PHE A 142 14.71 -0.71 -2.91
C PHE A 142 13.26 -0.26 -2.82
N LEU A 143 13.04 1.04 -2.93
CA LEU A 143 11.72 1.64 -3.02
C LEU A 143 11.59 2.37 -4.36
N HIS A 144 10.58 1.97 -5.13
CA HIS A 144 10.12 2.69 -6.32
C HIS A 144 8.80 3.40 -6.00
N ILE A 145 8.73 4.71 -6.24
CA ILE A 145 7.51 5.49 -6.02
C ILE A 145 6.93 5.96 -7.35
N LEU A 146 5.67 5.58 -7.59
CA LEU A 146 4.87 6.02 -8.71
C LEU A 146 3.73 6.90 -8.18
N VAL A 147 3.69 8.17 -8.58
CA VAL A 147 2.55 9.05 -8.28
C VAL A 147 1.52 8.88 -9.38
N LEU A 148 0.34 8.38 -9.00
CA LEU A 148 -0.79 8.17 -9.87
C LEU A 148 -1.72 9.39 -9.80
N ASP A 149 -2.18 9.83 -10.96
CA ASP A 149 -3.27 10.82 -11.02
C ASP A 149 -4.53 10.20 -10.40
N ILE A 150 -5.02 10.82 -9.32
CA ILE A 150 -6.13 10.28 -8.53
C ILE A 150 -7.41 10.14 -9.35
N ASN A 151 -7.67 11.08 -10.26
CA ASN A 151 -8.86 11.06 -11.10
C ASN A 151 -8.80 9.92 -12.12
N SER A 152 -7.65 9.75 -12.76
CA SER A 152 -7.38 8.63 -13.67
C SER A 152 -7.49 7.29 -12.93
N PHE A 153 -6.93 7.18 -11.72
CA PHE A 153 -7.02 5.97 -10.91
C PHE A 153 -8.47 5.58 -10.59
N ILE A 154 -9.29 6.53 -10.14
CA ILE A 154 -10.69 6.28 -9.81
C ILE A 154 -11.51 5.95 -11.06
N ASN A 155 -11.30 6.68 -12.15
CA ASN A 155 -12.01 6.43 -13.41
C ASN A 155 -11.73 5.01 -13.93
N GLU A 156 -10.47 4.57 -13.87
CA GLU A 156 -10.11 3.21 -14.24
C GLU A 156 -10.74 2.17 -13.30
N ILE A 157 -10.79 2.41 -11.98
CA ILE A 157 -11.50 1.52 -11.04
C ILE A 157 -12.98 1.36 -11.42
N ILE A 158 -13.67 2.49 -11.65
CA ILE A 158 -15.10 2.49 -12.00
C ILE A 158 -15.32 1.76 -13.32
N PHE A 159 -14.53 2.09 -14.34
CA PHE A 159 -14.62 1.47 -15.66
C PHE A 159 -14.34 -0.04 -15.59
N TYR A 160 -13.32 -0.45 -14.83
CA TYR A 160 -12.98 -1.84 -14.61
C TYR A 160 -14.15 -2.63 -14.01
N LYS A 161 -14.75 -2.11 -12.93
CA LYS A 161 -15.87 -2.77 -12.25
C LYS A 161 -17.15 -2.79 -13.07
N LEU A 162 -17.43 -1.73 -13.84
CA LEU A 162 -18.55 -1.72 -14.77
C LEU A 162 -18.37 -2.80 -15.85
N ASN A 163 -17.22 -2.83 -16.52
CA ASN A 163 -16.97 -3.82 -17.58
C ASN A 163 -16.99 -5.27 -17.08
N LYS A 164 -16.48 -5.54 -15.87
CA LYS A 164 -16.52 -6.88 -15.28
C LYS A 164 -17.97 -7.29 -14.96
N LYS A 165 -18.82 -6.37 -14.51
CA LYS A 165 -20.26 -6.64 -14.31
C LYS A 165 -20.96 -6.98 -15.63
N PHE A 166 -20.65 -6.28 -16.71
CA PHE A 166 -21.25 -6.55 -18.02
C PHE A 166 -20.76 -7.87 -18.65
N LYS A 167 -19.48 -8.24 -18.47
CA LYS A 167 -18.94 -9.52 -18.96
C LYS A 167 -19.47 -10.77 -18.26
N VAL A 168 -20.07 -10.64 -17.07
CA VAL A 168 -20.66 -11.77 -16.31
C VAL A 168 -22.16 -11.90 -16.61
N ALA A 169 -22.76 -10.93 -17.29
CA ALA A 169 -24.17 -10.91 -17.66
C ALA A 169 -24.47 -11.50 -19.04
N ASP A 170 -23.43 -11.88 -19.80
CA ASP A 170 -23.49 -12.66 -21.04
C ASP A 170 -23.18 -14.14 -20.76
#